data_AF-A0A662ANX6-F1
#
_entry.id   AF-A0A662ANX6-F1
#
_cell.length_a   1.000
_cell.length_b   1.000
_cell.length_c   1.000
_cell.angle_alpha   90.00
_cell.angle_beta   90.00
_cell.angle_gamma   90.00
#
_symmetry.space_group_name_H-M   'P 1'
#
loop_
_entity.id
_entity.type
_entity.pdbx_description
1 polymer ?
#
loop_
_entity_poly.entity_id
_entity_poly.type
_entity_poly.pdbx_seq_one_letter_code
_entity_poly.pdbx_strand_id
1 'polypeptide(L)'
;ALTSGVTAIIASDQAVINYASTKGVELHISTQVNISNIETLKFYAHFADVMVLARELSLKQVAKITESIENDKITGPCGELIRVEIFAHGALCMAVSGKCYLSLHEQNSSANRGACLQTCRKAYVVTEKETGYELEIDNEYIMSPKDLCTIGFVDKILNAGVKVLKIEGRARPAEYVKMVCDCYNEAIDSCINEDYTIEKIKDWENRLSTVFNRGFWDGYYLGRKIGEWSKDYGSKATKTKEYIGKGTNYFGKIKVAEFQIQSGSLKVGDEILITGPTTGVIQTHVQEIRVDLKNTEEAYKGQTISVPISEKVRRADKLYKIISV
;
A
#
# COMPACT_ATOMS: atom_id res chain seq x y z
N ALA A 1 -6.85 9.40 21.00
CA ALA A 1 -5.69 8.55 20.64
C ALA A 1 -5.42 7.56 21.76
N LEU A 2 -4.88 7.98 22.91
CA LEU A 2 -4.57 7.10 24.05
C LEU A 2 -5.78 6.30 24.55
N THR A 3 -6.92 6.96 24.78
CA THR A 3 -8.17 6.30 25.19
C THR A 3 -8.71 5.29 24.18
N SER A 4 -8.26 5.35 22.92
CA SER A 4 -8.66 4.46 21.84
C SER A 4 -7.63 3.36 21.56
N GLY A 5 -6.59 3.23 22.41
CA GLY A 5 -5.52 2.24 22.23
C GLY A 5 -4.52 2.56 21.11
N VAL A 6 -4.51 3.79 20.59
CA VAL A 6 -3.50 4.22 19.60
C VAL A 6 -2.17 4.41 20.32
N THR A 7 -1.15 3.68 19.87
CA THR A 7 0.19 3.66 20.47
C THR A 7 1.09 4.79 19.96
N ALA A 8 0.96 5.17 18.69
CA ALA A 8 1.76 6.22 18.06
C ALA A 8 0.93 7.13 17.15
N ILE A 9 1.38 8.37 16.97
CA ILE A 9 0.80 9.35 16.05
C ILE A 9 1.85 9.77 15.03
N ILE A 10 1.49 9.78 13.74
CA ILE A 10 2.29 10.39 12.68
C ILE A 10 1.78 11.81 12.43
N ALA A 11 2.59 12.84 12.67
CA ALA A 11 2.15 14.24 12.63
C ALA A 11 3.08 15.16 11.83
N SER A 12 2.53 16.27 11.32
CA SER A 12 3.27 17.32 10.60
C SER A 12 3.04 18.73 11.13
N ASP A 13 1.89 18.98 11.78
CA ASP A 13 1.56 20.26 12.40
C ASP A 13 2.33 20.42 13.73
N GLN A 14 3.01 21.56 13.90
CA GLN A 14 3.89 21.80 15.06
C GLN A 14 3.10 21.88 16.37
N ALA A 15 1.89 22.43 16.36
CA ALA A 15 1.06 22.50 17.56
C ALA A 15 0.59 21.09 17.96
N VAL A 16 0.25 20.25 16.99
CA VAL A 16 -0.10 18.83 17.23
C VAL A 16 1.10 18.05 17.75
N ILE A 17 2.27 18.20 17.14
CA ILE A 17 3.52 17.54 17.57
C ILE A 17 3.84 17.92 19.02
N ASN A 18 3.86 19.22 19.32
CA ASN A 18 4.14 19.71 20.66
C ASN A 18 3.12 19.20 21.68
N TYR A 19 1.82 19.30 21.36
CA TYR A 19 0.78 18.83 22.26
C TYR A 19 0.88 17.32 22.55
N ALA A 20 1.03 16.49 21.51
CA ALA A 20 1.15 15.05 21.66
C ALA A 20 2.39 14.66 22.48
N SER A 21 3.52 15.34 22.25
CA SER A 21 4.77 15.15 23.01
C SER A 21 4.55 15.45 24.51
N THR A 22 3.88 16.56 24.86
CA THR A 22 3.56 16.89 26.27
C THR A 22 2.61 15.88 26.95
N LYS A 23 1.93 15.04 26.16
CA LYS A 23 1.07 13.96 26.66
C LYS A 23 1.77 12.61 26.71
N GLY A 24 3.06 12.53 26.35
CA GLY A 24 3.84 11.31 26.35
C GLY A 24 3.39 10.29 25.30
N VAL A 25 2.78 10.75 24.20
CA VAL A 25 2.40 9.87 23.07
C VAL A 25 3.62 9.64 22.19
N GLU A 26 3.89 8.40 21.76
CA GLU A 26 4.93 8.13 20.77
C GLU A 26 4.61 8.88 19.46
N LEU A 27 5.60 9.59 18.95
CA LEU A 27 5.46 10.43 17.77
C LEU A 27 6.39 9.97 16.66
N HIS A 28 5.84 9.92 15.45
CA HIS A 28 6.60 9.81 14.21
C HIS A 28 6.41 11.10 13.42
N ILE A 29 7.48 11.62 12.84
CA ILE A 29 7.37 12.84 12.03
C ILE A 29 6.97 12.49 10.61
N SER A 30 5.84 13.02 10.18
CA SER A 30 5.30 12.82 8.84
C SER A 30 6.24 13.36 7.77
N THR A 31 6.32 12.65 6.65
CA THR A 31 7.02 13.09 5.42
C THR A 31 6.59 14.50 5.02
N GLN A 32 5.37 14.92 5.34
CA GLN A 32 4.86 16.25 5.04
C GLN A 32 5.65 17.37 5.71
N VAL A 33 6.45 17.12 6.75
CA VAL A 33 7.38 18.12 7.29
C VAL A 33 8.52 18.45 6.31
N ASN A 34 8.79 17.57 5.34
CA ASN A 34 9.87 17.66 4.36
C ASN A 34 11.27 17.54 5.02
N ILE A 35 11.48 16.46 5.79
CA ILE A 35 12.80 16.15 6.36
C ILE A 35 13.71 15.66 5.22
N SER A 36 14.53 16.56 4.71
CA SER A 36 15.44 16.34 3.57
C SER A 36 16.93 16.43 3.93
N ASN A 37 17.26 16.77 5.18
CA ASN A 37 18.62 16.94 5.67
C ASN A 37 18.72 16.65 7.17
N ILE A 38 19.95 16.50 7.65
CA ILE A 38 20.24 16.13 9.04
C ILE A 38 19.88 17.23 10.06
N GLU A 39 19.97 18.51 9.69
CA GLU A 39 19.67 19.62 10.60
C GLU A 39 18.18 19.68 10.95
N THR A 40 17.32 19.50 9.93
CA THR A 40 15.88 19.36 10.16
C THR A 40 15.59 18.13 11.02
N LEU A 41 16.30 17.01 10.80
CA LEU A 41 16.12 15.80 11.61
C LEU A 41 16.48 16.05 13.08
N LYS A 42 17.64 16.68 13.36
CA LYS A 42 18.09 17.05 14.71
C LYS A 42 17.07 17.92 15.42
N PHE A 43 16.47 18.89 14.73
CA PHE A 43 15.42 19.72 15.30
C PHE A 43 14.23 18.89 15.81
N TYR A 44 13.76 17.94 14.99
CA TYR A 44 12.61 17.11 15.35
C TYR A 44 12.93 15.93 16.27
N ALA A 45 14.20 15.53 16.40
CA ALA A 45 14.63 14.43 17.28
C ALA A 45 14.23 14.64 18.75
N HIS A 46 14.06 15.89 19.17
CA HIS A 46 13.53 16.23 20.51
C HIS A 46 12.09 15.76 20.76
N PHE A 47 11.32 15.44 19.70
CA PHE A 47 9.89 15.18 19.79
C PHE A 47 9.50 13.75 19.40
N ALA A 48 10.34 13.03 18.65
CA ALA A 48 9.93 11.81 17.95
C ALA A 48 11.07 10.81 17.78
N ASP A 49 10.73 9.52 17.73
CA ASP A 49 11.68 8.41 17.61
C ASP A 49 11.79 7.85 16.18
N VAL A 50 10.85 8.24 15.31
CA VAL A 50 10.80 7.83 13.90
C VAL A 50 10.63 9.05 13.00
N MET A 51 11.46 9.12 11.96
CA MET A 51 11.47 10.22 11.00
C MET A 51 11.12 9.68 9.61
N VAL A 52 9.95 10.04 9.09
CA VAL A 52 9.59 9.73 7.71
C VAL A 52 10.26 10.76 6.80
N LEU A 53 11.25 10.33 6.03
CA LEU A 53 12.02 11.25 5.17
C LEU A 53 11.21 11.74 3.97
N ALA A 54 11.71 12.83 3.38
CA ALA A 54 11.19 13.40 2.15
C ALA A 54 11.29 12.39 0.98
N ARG A 55 10.28 12.36 0.11
CA ARG A 55 10.15 11.35 -0.96
C ARG A 55 11.05 11.62 -2.16
N GLU A 56 11.55 12.84 -2.25
CA GLU A 56 12.45 13.35 -3.29
C GLU A 56 13.93 13.05 -3.00
N LEU A 57 14.27 12.44 -1.86
CA LEU A 57 15.64 12.03 -1.57
C LEU A 57 16.07 10.81 -2.37
N SER A 58 17.32 10.83 -2.82
CA SER A 58 18.02 9.63 -3.31
C SER A 58 18.49 8.74 -2.15
N LEU A 59 18.74 7.45 -2.41
CA LEU A 59 19.29 6.54 -1.37
C LEU A 59 20.66 6.99 -0.86
N LYS A 60 21.46 7.65 -1.69
CA LYS A 60 22.73 8.24 -1.26
C LYS A 60 22.52 9.35 -0.21
N GLN A 61 21.47 10.14 -0.35
CA GLN A 61 21.13 11.18 0.63
C GLN A 61 20.53 10.56 1.91
N VAL A 62 19.70 9.53 1.76
CA VAL A 62 19.17 8.76 2.90
C VAL A 62 20.31 8.14 3.71
N ALA A 63 21.24 7.44 3.06
CA ALA A 63 22.41 6.82 3.69
C ALA A 63 23.26 7.85 4.47
N LYS A 64 23.49 9.03 3.89
CA LYS A 64 24.21 10.11 4.60
C LYS A 64 23.49 10.54 5.87
N ILE A 65 22.15 10.64 5.85
CA ILE A 65 21.36 11.01 7.03
C ILE A 65 21.46 9.91 8.10
N THR A 66 21.36 8.63 7.71
CA THR A 66 21.45 7.51 8.66
C THR A 66 22.85 7.35 9.25
N GLU A 67 23.90 7.52 8.44
CA GLU A 67 25.29 7.56 8.91
C GLU A 67 25.50 8.70 9.92
N SER A 68 24.95 9.89 9.66
CA SER A 68 25.01 11.00 10.62
C SER A 68 24.27 10.70 11.93
N ILE A 69 23.13 9.99 11.90
CA ILE A 69 22.43 9.55 13.12
C ILE A 69 23.34 8.67 13.98
N GLU A 70 24.02 7.71 13.35
CA GLU A 70 24.90 6.78 14.05
C GLU A 70 26.18 7.43 14.58
N ASN A 71 26.78 8.32 13.80
CA ASN A 71 28.02 9.04 14.14
C ASN A 71 27.79 10.06 15.25
N ASP A 72 26.74 10.88 15.14
CA ASP A 72 26.43 11.94 16.09
C ASP A 72 25.61 11.43 17.30
N LYS A 73 25.26 10.13 17.32
CA LYS A 73 24.43 9.49 18.36
C LYS A 73 23.10 10.23 18.58
N ILE A 74 22.41 10.55 17.49
CA ILE A 74 21.15 11.27 17.53
C ILE A 74 20.05 10.33 18.02
N THR A 75 19.51 10.63 19.20
CA THR A 75 18.48 9.84 19.87
C THR A 75 17.14 10.56 19.90
N GLY A 76 16.06 9.79 19.95
CA GLY A 76 14.70 10.30 20.19
C GLY A 76 14.34 10.28 21.68
N PRO A 77 13.12 10.71 22.06
CA PRO A 77 12.66 10.73 23.44
C PRO A 77 12.70 9.36 24.16
N CYS A 78 12.68 8.24 23.43
CA CYS A 78 12.80 6.91 24.02
C CYS A 78 14.25 6.53 24.41
N GLY A 79 15.23 7.36 24.07
CA GLY A 79 16.65 7.13 24.36
C GLY A 79 17.39 6.27 23.32
N GLU A 80 16.67 5.71 22.34
CA GLU A 80 17.26 4.96 21.23
C GLU A 80 17.59 5.87 20.04
N LEU A 81 18.48 5.39 19.16
CA LEU A 81 18.81 6.09 17.92
C LEU A 81 17.55 6.32 17.08
N ILE A 82 17.48 7.50 16.45
CA ILE A 82 16.39 7.84 15.55
C ILE A 82 16.27 6.79 14.44
N ARG A 83 15.05 6.29 14.23
CA ARG A 83 14.73 5.35 13.15
C ARG A 83 14.27 6.11 11.92
N VAL A 84 14.85 5.78 10.77
CA VAL A 84 14.43 6.35 9.49
C VAL A 84 13.35 5.48 8.84
N GLU A 85 12.26 6.12 8.42
CA GLU A 85 11.18 5.55 7.62
C GLU A 85 11.18 6.15 6.22
N ILE A 86 10.97 5.32 5.19
CA ILE A 86 10.77 5.77 3.81
C ILE A 86 9.55 5.10 3.18
N PHE A 87 9.02 5.67 2.09
CA PHE A 87 8.00 4.99 1.28
C PHE A 87 8.65 3.90 0.44
N ALA A 88 8.10 2.69 0.48
CA ALA A 88 8.59 1.55 -0.28
C ALA A 88 7.68 1.21 -1.46
N HIS A 89 6.36 1.37 -1.30
CA HIS A 89 5.40 0.99 -2.34
C HIS A 89 4.11 1.83 -2.33
N GLY A 90 3.52 1.97 -3.52
CA GLY A 90 2.17 2.45 -3.74
C GLY A 90 2.09 3.87 -4.30
N ALA A 91 0.95 4.53 -4.10
CA ALA A 91 0.67 5.78 -4.80
C ALA A 91 1.65 6.91 -4.43
N LEU A 92 2.47 7.33 -5.40
CA LEU A 92 3.32 8.50 -5.25
C LEU A 92 2.52 9.79 -5.49
N CYS A 93 2.83 10.82 -4.72
CA CYS A 93 2.22 12.14 -4.87
C CYS A 93 3.01 12.96 -5.88
N MET A 94 2.32 13.77 -6.69
CA MET A 94 2.98 14.77 -7.53
C MET A 94 3.57 15.94 -6.72
N ALA A 95 3.05 16.17 -5.51
CA ALA A 95 3.47 17.27 -4.66
C ALA A 95 4.69 16.86 -3.81
N VAL A 96 5.60 17.82 -3.64
CA VAL A 96 6.79 17.70 -2.79
C VAL A 96 6.39 17.22 -1.40
N SER A 97 6.96 16.09 -0.98
CA SER A 97 6.69 15.48 0.33
C SER A 97 5.19 15.30 0.66
N GLY A 98 4.32 15.17 -0.35
CA GLY A 98 2.88 14.95 -0.17
C GLY A 98 2.10 16.13 0.43
N LYS A 99 2.68 17.34 0.44
CA LYS A 99 1.98 18.58 0.81
C LYS A 99 1.16 19.09 -0.38
N CYS A 100 -0.11 18.68 -0.47
CA CYS A 100 -0.96 18.95 -1.62
C CYS A 100 -2.27 19.64 -1.22
N TYR A 101 -2.62 20.73 -1.92
CA TYR A 101 -3.87 21.47 -1.73
C TYR A 101 -4.87 21.29 -2.87
N LEU A 102 -4.50 20.57 -3.94
CA LEU A 102 -5.34 20.42 -5.13
C LEU A 102 -6.70 19.78 -4.80
N SER A 103 -6.71 18.70 -4.03
CA SER A 103 -7.95 18.03 -3.60
C SER A 103 -8.82 18.94 -2.70
N LEU A 104 -8.20 19.81 -1.90
CA LEU A 104 -8.94 20.76 -1.06
C LEU A 104 -9.58 21.85 -1.93
N HIS A 105 -8.82 22.42 -2.85
CA HIS A 105 -9.29 23.47 -3.75
C HIS A 105 -10.45 22.98 -4.62
N GLU A 106 -10.28 21.83 -5.28
CA GLU A 106 -11.24 21.35 -6.28
C GLU A 106 -12.48 20.65 -5.70
N GLN A 107 -12.37 20.07 -4.51
CA GLN A 107 -13.40 19.17 -3.97
C GLN A 107 -13.69 19.39 -2.48
N ASN A 108 -13.13 20.45 -1.88
CA ASN A 108 -13.23 20.72 -0.44
C ASN A 108 -12.78 19.54 0.45
N SER A 109 -11.84 18.70 -0.04
CA SER A 109 -11.38 17.49 0.64
C SER A 109 -9.86 17.50 0.80
N SER A 110 -9.38 17.69 2.03
CA SER A 110 -7.94 17.93 2.28
C SER A 110 -7.10 16.66 2.29
N ALA A 111 -6.19 16.54 1.32
CA ALA A 111 -5.15 15.51 1.29
C ALA A 111 -4.23 15.58 2.52
N ASN A 112 -3.98 16.79 3.03
CA ASN A 112 -3.16 17.02 4.22
C ASN A 112 -3.83 16.57 5.53
N ARG A 113 -5.12 16.24 5.49
CA ARG A 113 -5.88 15.65 6.60
C ARG A 113 -6.28 14.20 6.32
N GLY A 114 -5.64 13.55 5.35
CA GLY A 114 -5.90 12.16 5.00
C GLY A 114 -7.08 11.92 4.06
N ALA A 115 -7.77 12.96 3.59
CA ALA A 115 -8.97 12.86 2.75
C ALA A 115 -8.66 13.16 1.26
N CYS A 116 -7.54 12.66 0.73
CA CYS A 116 -7.16 12.91 -0.66
C CYS A 116 -8.10 12.18 -1.63
N LEU A 117 -8.73 12.90 -2.56
CA LEU A 117 -9.57 12.34 -3.62
C LEU A 117 -8.82 12.03 -4.93
N GLN A 118 -7.48 12.12 -4.89
CA GLN A 118 -6.59 11.77 -6.00
C GLN A 118 -6.92 12.53 -7.30
N THR A 119 -7.29 13.82 -7.20
CA THR A 119 -7.57 14.70 -8.34
C THR A 119 -6.46 14.67 -9.39
N CYS A 120 -5.19 14.63 -8.97
CA CYS A 120 -4.04 14.52 -9.87
C CYS A 120 -4.01 13.24 -10.73
N ARG A 121 -4.80 12.21 -10.40
CA ARG A 121 -4.84 10.91 -11.11
C ARG A 121 -6.00 10.80 -12.13
N LYS A 122 -6.75 11.87 -12.34
CA LYS A 122 -7.80 11.96 -13.37
C LYS A 122 -7.20 12.32 -14.74
N ALA A 123 -7.99 12.11 -15.79
CA ALA A 123 -7.69 12.60 -17.14
C ALA A 123 -8.02 14.09 -17.21
N TYR A 124 -7.22 14.84 -17.98
CA TYR A 124 -7.37 16.28 -18.18
C TYR A 124 -7.14 16.65 -19.64
N VAL A 125 -7.99 17.54 -20.14
CA VAL A 125 -7.71 18.35 -21.34
C VAL A 125 -7.06 19.65 -20.86
N VAL A 126 -5.95 20.05 -21.46
CA VAL A 126 -5.28 21.33 -21.15
C VAL A 126 -5.53 22.32 -22.26
N THR A 127 -6.30 23.34 -21.93
CA THR A 127 -6.58 24.46 -22.82
C THR A 127 -5.82 25.69 -22.32
N GLU A 128 -4.99 26.28 -23.17
CA GLU A 128 -4.40 27.60 -22.94
C GLU A 128 -5.53 28.64 -22.99
N LYS A 129 -5.60 29.52 -21.99
CA LYS A 129 -6.79 30.33 -21.76
C LYS A 129 -6.93 31.51 -22.71
N GLU A 130 -5.84 32.08 -23.19
CA GLU A 130 -5.86 33.29 -24.03
C GLU A 130 -6.23 32.97 -25.48
N THR A 131 -5.67 31.89 -26.02
CA THR A 131 -5.81 31.46 -27.40
C THR A 131 -6.88 30.39 -27.59
N GLY A 132 -7.24 29.67 -26.52
CA GLY A 132 -8.09 28.49 -26.58
C GLY A 132 -7.41 27.27 -27.19
N TYR A 133 -6.10 27.33 -27.47
CA TYR A 133 -5.38 26.17 -28.00
C TYR A 133 -5.32 25.06 -26.95
N GLU A 134 -5.79 23.89 -27.33
CA GLU A 134 -5.60 22.67 -26.56
C GLU A 134 -4.21 22.11 -26.85
N LEU A 135 -3.46 21.80 -25.80
CA LEU A 135 -2.22 21.04 -25.95
C LEU A 135 -2.58 19.60 -26.30
N GLU A 136 -2.11 19.13 -27.45
CA GLU A 136 -2.14 17.71 -27.79
C GLU A 136 -1.12 16.98 -26.90
N ILE A 137 -1.60 16.53 -25.75
CA ILE A 137 -0.79 15.78 -24.80
C ILE A 137 -1.02 14.31 -25.10
N ASP A 138 0.02 13.64 -25.56
CA ASP A 138 0.05 12.18 -25.62
C ASP A 138 -0.28 11.64 -24.23
N ASN A 139 -1.48 11.08 -24.12
CA ASN A 139 -2.08 10.53 -22.91
C ASN A 139 -2.45 11.59 -21.83
N GLU A 140 -3.76 11.77 -21.64
CA GLU A 140 -4.46 12.80 -20.82
C GLU A 140 -4.12 12.82 -19.30
N TYR A 141 -3.13 12.04 -18.84
CA TYR A 141 -2.75 11.86 -17.43
C TYR A 141 -1.51 12.66 -17.02
N ILE A 142 -1.67 13.98 -17.03
CA ILE A 142 -0.57 14.95 -16.90
C ILE A 142 0.04 14.98 -15.50
N MET A 143 -0.76 14.65 -14.48
CA MET A 143 -0.40 14.77 -13.07
C MET A 143 -0.35 13.41 -12.34
N SER A 144 -0.49 12.30 -13.08
CA SER A 144 -0.65 10.95 -12.53
C SER A 144 0.66 10.17 -12.58
N PRO A 145 1.50 10.23 -11.52
CA PRO A 145 2.70 9.40 -11.48
C PRO A 145 2.31 7.91 -11.42
N LYS A 146 3.18 7.07 -11.97
CA LYS A 146 3.21 5.64 -11.70
C LYS A 146 3.34 5.38 -10.20
N ASP A 147 2.98 4.18 -9.77
CA ASP A 147 3.11 3.80 -8.38
C ASP A 147 4.57 3.48 -8.06
N LEU A 148 5.02 3.91 -6.88
CA LEU A 148 6.34 3.59 -6.37
C LEU A 148 6.43 2.07 -6.16
N CYS A 149 7.51 1.46 -6.62
CA CYS A 149 7.86 0.10 -6.28
C CYS A 149 9.37 -0.02 -6.11
N THR A 150 9.79 -0.41 -4.91
CA THR A 150 11.20 -0.57 -4.56
C THR A 150 11.62 -2.04 -4.43
N ILE A 151 10.72 -2.96 -4.76
CA ILE A 151 10.88 -4.41 -4.55
C ILE A 151 12.13 -4.98 -5.23
N GLY A 152 12.59 -4.36 -6.32
CA GLY A 152 13.77 -4.79 -7.08
C GLY A 152 15.10 -4.26 -6.53
N PHE A 153 15.09 -3.42 -5.48
CA PHE A 153 16.29 -2.89 -4.84
C PHE A 153 16.14 -2.69 -3.32
N VAL A 154 15.38 -3.56 -2.65
CA VAL A 154 15.18 -3.52 -1.19
C VAL A 154 16.50 -3.66 -0.45
N ASP A 155 17.42 -4.48 -0.95
CA ASP A 155 18.80 -4.63 -0.47
C ASP A 155 19.50 -3.26 -0.31
N LYS A 156 19.38 -2.39 -1.32
CA LYS A 156 19.98 -1.04 -1.30
C LYS A 156 19.31 -0.11 -0.29
N ILE A 157 18.01 -0.30 -0.03
CA ILE A 157 17.28 0.46 0.98
C ILE A 157 17.74 0.08 2.39
N LEU A 158 17.87 -1.23 2.65
CA LEU A 158 18.36 -1.74 3.94
C LEU A 158 19.80 -1.29 4.19
N ASN A 159 20.66 -1.36 3.17
CA ASN A 159 22.04 -0.89 3.22
C ASN A 159 22.14 0.63 3.45
N ALA A 160 21.12 1.40 3.08
CA ALA A 160 21.05 2.84 3.36
C ALA A 160 20.58 3.17 4.80
N GLY A 161 20.57 2.18 5.72
CA GLY A 161 20.28 2.38 7.14
C GLY A 161 18.79 2.55 7.50
N VAL A 162 17.88 2.36 6.54
CA VAL A 162 16.44 2.48 6.76
C VAL A 162 15.94 1.38 7.69
N LYS A 163 15.08 1.74 8.66
CA LYS A 163 14.52 0.80 9.65
C LYS A 163 13.05 0.50 9.48
N VAL A 164 12.31 1.35 8.76
CA VAL A 164 10.86 1.20 8.55
C VAL A 164 10.51 1.42 7.08
N LEU A 165 9.81 0.46 6.48
CA LEU A 165 9.26 0.57 5.14
C LEU A 165 7.78 0.93 5.21
N LYS A 166 7.41 2.03 4.55
CA LYS A 166 6.03 2.50 4.48
C LYS A 166 5.36 2.07 3.19
N ILE A 167 4.21 1.42 3.31
CA ILE A 167 3.35 1.04 2.18
C ILE A 167 2.11 1.95 2.15
N GLU A 168 1.78 2.49 0.97
CA GLU A 168 0.58 3.29 0.77
C GLU A 168 -0.65 2.40 0.53
N GLY A 169 -1.39 2.13 1.60
CA GLY A 169 -2.62 1.31 1.57
C GLY A 169 -3.94 2.09 1.55
N ARG A 170 -3.94 3.43 1.52
CA ARG A 170 -5.20 4.19 1.62
C ARG A 170 -6.07 3.99 0.40
N ALA A 171 -7.37 3.80 0.62
CA ALA A 171 -8.35 3.50 -0.41
C ALA A 171 -7.92 2.31 -1.30
N ARG A 172 -7.22 1.33 -0.72
CA ARG A 172 -6.88 0.06 -1.36
C ARG A 172 -7.67 -1.07 -0.69
N PRO A 173 -8.06 -2.09 -1.46
CA PRO A 173 -8.76 -3.23 -0.89
C PRO A 173 -7.80 -4.09 -0.06
N ALA A 174 -8.34 -4.92 0.83
CA ALA A 174 -7.53 -5.65 1.80
C ALA A 174 -6.54 -6.61 1.14
N GLU A 175 -6.91 -7.23 0.01
CA GLU A 175 -6.03 -8.13 -0.74
C GLU A 175 -4.80 -7.42 -1.34
N TYR A 176 -4.92 -6.13 -1.69
CA TYR A 176 -3.77 -5.33 -2.10
C TYR A 176 -2.80 -5.18 -0.93
N VAL A 177 -3.30 -4.82 0.24
CA VAL A 177 -2.47 -4.63 1.44
C VAL A 177 -1.76 -5.93 1.80
N LYS A 178 -2.48 -7.06 1.79
CA LYS A 178 -1.90 -8.38 2.04
C LYS A 178 -0.78 -8.69 1.05
N MET A 179 -1.06 -8.64 -0.26
CA MET A 179 -0.09 -9.00 -1.29
C MET A 179 1.18 -8.15 -1.22
N VAL A 180 1.02 -6.83 -1.08
CA VAL A 180 2.18 -5.92 -1.01
C VAL A 180 3.00 -6.20 0.26
N CYS A 181 2.35 -6.33 1.42
CA CYS A 181 3.06 -6.62 2.67
C CYS A 181 3.79 -7.97 2.60
N ASP A 182 3.15 -9.02 2.08
CA ASP A 182 3.77 -10.34 1.93
C ASP A 182 5.02 -10.28 1.06
N CYS A 183 4.92 -9.69 -0.15
CA CYS A 183 6.07 -9.58 -1.05
C CYS A 183 7.24 -8.81 -0.42
N TYR A 184 6.97 -7.71 0.28
CA TYR A 184 8.04 -6.95 0.95
C TYR A 184 8.63 -7.68 2.15
N ASN A 185 7.81 -8.40 2.93
CA ASN A 185 8.33 -9.22 4.03
C ASN A 185 9.25 -10.32 3.51
N GLU A 186 8.80 -11.06 2.48
CA GLU A 186 9.60 -12.09 1.83
C GLU A 186 10.90 -11.52 1.24
N ALA A 187 10.85 -10.33 0.63
CA ALA A 187 12.04 -9.66 0.10
C ALA A 187 13.02 -9.24 1.20
N ILE A 188 12.52 -8.71 2.32
CA ILE A 188 13.36 -8.37 3.49
C ILE A 188 14.01 -9.62 4.07
N ASP A 189 13.22 -10.67 4.30
CA ASP A 189 13.72 -11.96 4.80
C ASP A 189 14.78 -12.53 3.85
N SER A 190 14.57 -12.37 2.55
CA SER A 190 15.51 -12.81 1.52
C SER A 190 16.81 -12.00 1.53
N CYS A 191 16.76 -10.69 1.78
CA CYS A 191 17.95 -9.88 1.99
C CYS A 191 18.72 -10.32 3.25
N ILE A 192 18.01 -10.61 4.35
CA ILE A 192 18.61 -11.04 5.62
C ILE A 192 19.27 -12.42 5.47
N ASN A 193 18.65 -13.33 4.73
CA ASN A 193 19.16 -14.69 4.48
C ASN A 193 20.16 -14.76 3.32
N GLU A 194 20.57 -13.62 2.76
CA GLU A 194 21.52 -13.51 1.64
C GLU A 194 21.09 -14.28 0.36
N ASP A 195 19.78 -14.43 0.13
CA ASP A 195 19.22 -15.18 -1.01
C ASP A 195 18.28 -14.33 -1.89
N TYR A 196 18.47 -13.01 -1.86
CA TYR A 196 17.76 -12.02 -2.66
C TYR A 196 18.24 -12.04 -4.12
N THR A 197 17.61 -12.89 -4.93
CA THR A 197 18.00 -13.12 -6.34
C THR A 197 17.06 -12.47 -7.35
N ILE A 198 17.52 -12.35 -8.60
CA ILE A 198 16.75 -11.79 -9.72
C ILE A 198 15.46 -12.61 -9.97
N GLU A 199 15.51 -13.92 -9.79
CA GLU A 199 14.37 -14.81 -9.98
C GLU A 199 13.25 -14.51 -8.97
N LYS A 200 13.61 -14.31 -7.70
CA LYS A 200 12.64 -13.93 -6.66
C LYS A 200 12.10 -12.53 -6.87
N ILE A 201 12.95 -11.58 -7.27
CA ILE A 201 12.52 -10.22 -7.65
C ILE A 201 11.44 -10.28 -8.73
N LYS A 202 11.66 -11.06 -9.79
CA LYS A 202 10.68 -11.25 -10.86
C LYS A 202 9.39 -11.90 -10.37
N ASP A 203 9.48 -12.89 -9.48
CA ASP A 203 8.29 -13.50 -8.87
C ASP A 203 7.45 -12.46 -8.10
N TRP A 204 8.10 -11.67 -7.23
CA TRP A 204 7.41 -10.61 -6.48
C TRP A 204 6.84 -9.53 -7.39
N GLU A 205 7.57 -9.10 -8.42
CA GLU A 205 7.07 -8.14 -9.42
C GLU A 205 5.83 -8.69 -10.14
N ASN A 206 5.85 -9.96 -10.53
CA ASN A 206 4.71 -10.63 -11.15
C ASN A 206 3.51 -10.67 -10.20
N ARG A 207 3.72 -11.05 -8.93
CA ARG A 207 2.66 -11.06 -7.90
C ARG A 207 2.09 -9.66 -7.64
N LEU A 208 2.95 -8.66 -7.50
CA LEU A 208 2.55 -7.26 -7.32
C LEU A 208 1.77 -6.73 -8.53
N SER A 209 2.07 -7.20 -9.74
CA SER A 209 1.31 -6.85 -10.94
C SER A 209 -0.14 -7.38 -10.93
N THR A 210 -0.45 -8.37 -10.11
CA THR A 210 -1.82 -8.94 -10.00
C THR A 210 -2.78 -8.09 -9.18
N VAL A 211 -2.26 -7.19 -8.34
CA VAL A 211 -3.07 -6.28 -7.52
C VAL A 211 -3.04 -4.87 -8.10
N PHE A 212 -3.95 -4.01 -7.61
CA PHE A 212 -4.12 -2.66 -8.15
C PHE A 212 -2.80 -1.90 -8.24
N ASN A 213 -2.43 -1.46 -9.43
CA ASN A 213 -1.25 -0.63 -9.66
C ASN A 213 -1.48 0.26 -10.90
N ARG A 214 -0.68 1.33 -11.04
CA ARG A 214 -0.68 2.21 -12.22
C ARG A 214 0.65 2.15 -12.95
N GLY A 215 1.19 0.93 -13.09
CA GLY A 215 2.57 0.69 -13.46
C GLY A 215 3.53 1.06 -12.32
N PHE A 216 4.75 0.54 -12.41
CA PHE A 216 5.76 0.72 -11.37
C PHE A 216 6.84 1.72 -11.79
N TRP A 217 7.34 2.45 -10.79
CA TRP A 217 8.46 3.36 -10.89
C TRP A 217 9.36 3.25 -9.66
N ASP A 218 10.67 3.28 -9.85
CA ASP A 218 11.68 3.21 -8.77
C ASP A 218 11.69 4.46 -7.86
N GLY A 219 10.97 5.53 -8.25
CA GLY A 219 11.02 6.82 -7.58
C GLY A 219 12.35 7.55 -7.79
N TYR A 220 12.61 8.54 -6.94
CA TYR A 220 13.84 9.34 -6.96
C TYR A 220 15.05 8.62 -6.33
N TYR A 221 14.81 7.45 -5.72
CA TYR A 221 15.81 6.70 -4.94
C TYR A 221 17.08 6.37 -5.71
N LEU A 222 16.95 6.05 -7.00
CA LEU A 222 18.07 5.74 -7.88
C LEU A 222 18.65 6.96 -8.63
N GLY A 223 18.28 8.19 -8.22
CA GLY A 223 18.85 9.43 -8.77
C GLY A 223 18.28 9.85 -10.12
N ARG A 224 17.13 9.29 -10.54
CA ARG A 224 16.43 9.71 -11.75
C ARG A 224 15.91 11.14 -11.60
N LYS A 225 16.13 12.00 -12.60
CA LYS A 225 15.75 13.42 -12.57
C LYS A 225 14.29 13.69 -12.97
N ILE A 226 13.61 12.73 -13.61
CA ILE A 226 12.27 12.90 -14.19
C ILE A 226 11.35 11.82 -13.62
N GLY A 227 10.14 12.21 -13.20
CA GLY A 227 9.09 11.28 -12.78
C GLY A 227 8.58 10.43 -13.95
N GLU A 228 8.00 9.27 -13.65
CA GLU A 228 7.30 8.48 -14.68
C GLU A 228 5.80 8.57 -14.48
N TRP A 229 5.07 8.85 -15.55
CA TRP A 229 3.61 8.95 -15.56
C TRP A 229 2.93 7.68 -16.07
N SER A 230 1.72 7.40 -15.58
CA SER A 230 0.91 6.29 -16.08
C SER A 230 0.38 6.63 -17.47
N LYS A 231 0.52 5.66 -18.40
CA LYS A 231 0.03 5.77 -19.78
C LYS A 231 -1.45 5.44 -19.97
N ASP A 232 -2.13 4.94 -18.93
CA ASP A 232 -3.47 4.39 -19.05
C ASP A 232 -4.34 4.77 -17.84
N TYR A 233 -5.66 4.80 -18.06
CA TYR A 233 -6.67 4.97 -16.99
C TYR A 233 -6.80 3.69 -16.14
N GLY A 234 -7.16 3.88 -14.87
CA GLY A 234 -7.54 2.76 -14.01
C GLY A 234 -6.37 1.92 -13.52
N SER A 235 -6.63 0.64 -13.26
CA SER A 235 -5.66 -0.32 -12.74
C SER A 235 -4.99 -1.08 -13.87
N LYS A 236 -3.67 -1.25 -13.81
CA LYS A 236 -2.91 -2.20 -14.64
C LYS A 236 -2.75 -3.56 -13.96
N ALA A 237 -3.68 -3.90 -13.08
CA ALA A 237 -3.68 -5.21 -12.44
C ALA A 237 -3.97 -6.29 -13.48
N THR A 238 -3.16 -7.34 -13.52
CA THR A 238 -3.37 -8.50 -14.42
C THR A 238 -4.51 -9.40 -13.96
N LYS A 239 -5.12 -9.10 -12.81
CA LYS A 239 -6.28 -9.78 -12.25
C LYS A 239 -7.33 -8.81 -11.74
N THR A 240 -8.60 -9.19 -11.85
CA THR A 240 -9.76 -8.52 -11.24
C THR A 240 -10.55 -9.51 -10.40
N LYS A 241 -11.48 -9.01 -9.59
CA LYS A 241 -12.36 -9.83 -8.76
C LYS A 241 -13.83 -9.62 -9.10
N GLU A 242 -14.56 -10.72 -9.24
CA GLU A 242 -16.00 -10.76 -9.45
C GLU A 242 -16.67 -11.22 -8.15
N TYR A 243 -17.70 -10.49 -7.69
CA TYR A 243 -18.47 -10.92 -6.52
C TYR A 243 -19.30 -12.16 -6.87
N ILE A 244 -19.20 -13.20 -6.05
CA ILE A 244 -19.92 -14.47 -6.26
C ILE A 244 -20.96 -14.70 -5.17
N GLY A 245 -20.66 -14.38 -3.92
CA GLY A 245 -21.58 -14.69 -2.83
C GLY A 245 -21.09 -14.31 -1.45
N LYS A 246 -21.69 -14.92 -0.43
CA LYS A 246 -21.37 -14.65 0.98
C LYS A 246 -21.33 -15.92 1.82
N GLY A 247 -20.47 -15.94 2.83
CA GLY A 247 -20.38 -17.00 3.82
C GLY A 247 -21.62 -17.05 4.69
N THR A 248 -22.15 -18.24 4.92
CA THR A 248 -23.30 -18.49 5.80
C THR A 248 -22.86 -19.18 7.09
N ASN A 249 -22.05 -20.23 6.98
CA ASN A 249 -21.59 -21.05 8.11
C ASN A 249 -20.12 -21.51 7.91
N TYR A 250 -19.49 -21.93 9.01
CA TYR A 250 -18.16 -22.56 8.98
C TYR A 250 -18.10 -23.73 9.95
N PHE A 251 -17.78 -24.91 9.43
CA PHE A 251 -17.69 -26.17 10.16
C PHE A 251 -16.24 -26.44 10.57
N GLY A 252 -15.79 -25.83 11.68
CA GLY A 252 -14.38 -25.79 12.07
C GLY A 252 -13.71 -27.15 12.31
N LYS A 253 -14.46 -28.20 12.72
CA LYS A 253 -13.88 -29.54 12.92
C LYS A 253 -13.39 -30.18 11.61
N ILE A 254 -14.12 -29.95 10.52
CA ILE A 254 -13.82 -30.52 9.19
C ILE A 254 -13.23 -29.48 8.22
N LYS A 255 -13.07 -28.22 8.67
CA LYS A 255 -12.53 -27.11 7.88
C LYS A 255 -13.29 -26.88 6.56
N VAL A 256 -14.62 -26.79 6.66
CA VAL A 256 -15.51 -26.53 5.52
C VAL A 256 -16.28 -25.25 5.75
N ALA A 257 -16.29 -24.37 4.74
CA ALA A 257 -17.09 -23.16 4.72
C ALA A 257 -18.33 -23.37 3.83
N GLU A 258 -19.47 -22.86 4.30
CA GLU A 258 -20.71 -22.81 3.54
C GLU A 258 -20.91 -21.40 2.96
N PHE A 259 -21.24 -21.31 1.68
CA PHE A 259 -21.47 -20.05 0.97
C PHE A 259 -22.81 -20.08 0.24
N GLN A 260 -23.50 -18.95 0.25
CA GLN A 260 -24.64 -18.70 -0.63
C GLN A 260 -24.16 -17.98 -1.89
N ILE A 261 -24.32 -18.60 -3.05
CA ILE A 261 -23.98 -18.00 -4.35
C ILE A 261 -25.08 -17.03 -4.77
N GLN A 262 -24.70 -15.76 -4.95
CA GLN A 262 -25.61 -14.65 -5.23
C GLN A 262 -25.45 -14.10 -6.67
N SER A 263 -24.32 -14.36 -7.31
CA SER A 263 -24.01 -13.95 -8.68
C SER A 263 -22.98 -14.88 -9.33
N GLY A 264 -22.99 -14.92 -10.67
CA GLY A 264 -22.05 -15.71 -11.45
C GLY A 264 -22.15 -17.22 -11.22
N SER A 265 -21.03 -17.90 -11.47
CA SER A 265 -20.80 -19.30 -11.15
C SER A 265 -19.42 -19.50 -10.55
N LEU A 266 -19.23 -20.62 -9.86
CA LEU A 266 -17.96 -21.02 -9.28
C LEU A 266 -17.65 -22.46 -9.68
N LYS A 267 -16.44 -22.70 -10.19
CA LYS A 267 -15.96 -24.01 -10.62
C LYS A 267 -14.85 -24.51 -9.72
N VAL A 268 -14.71 -25.84 -9.65
CA VAL A 268 -13.52 -26.47 -9.08
C VAL A 268 -12.29 -25.98 -9.87
N GLY A 269 -11.23 -25.62 -9.16
CA GLY A 269 -10.01 -25.02 -9.70
C GLY A 269 -10.03 -23.50 -9.79
N ASP A 270 -11.17 -22.82 -9.64
CA ASP A 270 -11.21 -21.36 -9.64
C ASP A 270 -10.40 -20.79 -8.46
N GLU A 271 -9.66 -19.72 -8.72
CA GLU A 271 -9.03 -18.91 -7.68
C GLU A 271 -10.09 -18.03 -7.01
N ILE A 272 -10.21 -18.11 -5.69
CA ILE A 272 -11.19 -17.38 -4.90
C ILE A 272 -10.54 -16.49 -3.85
N LEU A 273 -11.24 -15.39 -3.54
CA LEU A 273 -10.91 -14.46 -2.48
C LEU A 273 -12.09 -14.34 -1.51
N ILE A 274 -11.86 -14.67 -0.24
CA ILE A 274 -12.82 -14.49 0.84
C ILE A 274 -12.33 -13.32 1.70
N THR A 275 -13.22 -12.35 1.98
CA THR A 275 -12.87 -11.20 2.79
C THR A 275 -13.97 -10.80 3.76
N GLY A 276 -13.57 -10.40 4.96
CA GLY A 276 -14.48 -9.94 6.01
C GLY A 276 -13.78 -9.08 7.05
N PRO A 277 -14.52 -8.26 7.83
CA PRO A 277 -13.94 -7.31 8.79
C PRO A 277 -13.01 -7.94 9.83
N THR A 278 -13.30 -9.17 10.25
CA THR A 278 -12.50 -9.91 11.24
C THR A 278 -11.69 -11.04 10.62
N THR A 279 -12.13 -11.56 9.47
CA THR A 279 -11.46 -12.64 8.74
C THR A 279 -10.27 -12.13 7.95
N GLY A 280 -10.27 -10.85 7.57
CA GLY A 280 -9.22 -10.26 6.75
C GLY A 280 -9.36 -10.71 5.30
N VAL A 281 -8.38 -11.47 4.81
CA VAL A 281 -8.21 -11.90 3.42
C VAL A 281 -7.75 -13.35 3.42
N ILE A 282 -8.57 -14.25 2.84
CA ILE A 282 -8.21 -15.64 2.56
C ILE A 282 -8.23 -15.80 1.04
N GLN A 283 -7.13 -16.24 0.46
CA GLN A 283 -7.01 -16.48 -0.98
C GLN A 283 -6.57 -17.92 -1.21
N THR A 284 -7.31 -18.66 -2.02
CA THR A 284 -7.08 -20.08 -2.28
C THR A 284 -7.71 -20.51 -3.60
N HIS A 285 -7.44 -21.74 -4.03
CA HIS A 285 -8.16 -22.37 -5.13
C HIS A 285 -9.29 -23.26 -4.58
N VAL A 286 -10.40 -23.33 -5.30
CA VAL A 286 -11.52 -24.21 -4.97
C VAL A 286 -11.11 -25.65 -5.25
N GLN A 287 -10.92 -26.45 -4.21
CA GLN A 287 -10.54 -27.86 -4.37
C GLN A 287 -11.74 -28.77 -4.61
N GLU A 288 -12.89 -28.46 -4.02
CA GLU A 288 -14.09 -29.27 -4.07
C GLU A 288 -15.30 -28.35 -3.84
N ILE A 289 -16.39 -28.61 -4.57
CA ILE A 289 -17.69 -27.96 -4.37
C ILE A 289 -18.72 -29.03 -4.06
N ARG A 290 -19.50 -28.83 -3.00
CA ARG A 290 -20.68 -29.64 -2.68
C ARG A 290 -21.94 -28.82 -2.69
N VAL A 291 -22.98 -29.32 -3.38
CA VAL A 291 -24.35 -28.81 -3.35
C VAL A 291 -25.25 -29.96 -2.89
N ASP A 292 -26.08 -29.73 -1.86
CA ASP A 292 -26.94 -30.76 -1.28
C ASP A 292 -26.21 -32.07 -0.96
N LEU A 293 -25.01 -31.94 -0.36
CA LEU A 293 -24.11 -33.03 0.02
C LEU A 293 -23.51 -33.85 -1.14
N LYS A 294 -23.74 -33.46 -2.40
CA LYS A 294 -23.16 -34.10 -3.59
C LYS A 294 -22.06 -33.25 -4.20
N ASN A 295 -21.01 -33.90 -4.67
CA ASN A 295 -19.93 -33.23 -5.39
C ASN A 295 -20.42 -32.71 -6.73
N THR A 296 -20.02 -31.51 -7.08
CA THR A 296 -20.28 -30.87 -8.38
C THR A 296 -19.02 -30.17 -8.88
N GLU A 297 -18.85 -30.12 -10.20
CA GLU A 297 -17.77 -29.39 -10.85
C GLU A 297 -18.03 -27.88 -10.86
N GLU A 298 -19.30 -27.48 -10.84
CA GLU A 298 -19.71 -26.08 -10.91
C GLU A 298 -20.94 -25.81 -10.04
N ALA A 299 -21.00 -24.60 -9.47
CA ALA A 299 -22.14 -24.07 -8.74
C ALA A 299 -22.61 -22.74 -9.33
N TYR A 300 -23.91 -22.49 -9.26
CA TYR A 300 -24.59 -21.37 -9.89
C TYR A 300 -25.35 -20.50 -8.88
N LYS A 301 -25.68 -19.29 -9.31
CA LYS A 301 -26.53 -18.35 -8.55
C LYS A 301 -27.78 -19.02 -7.97
N GLY A 302 -28.00 -18.77 -6.67
CA GLY A 302 -29.13 -19.30 -5.90
C GLY A 302 -28.79 -20.55 -5.09
N GLN A 303 -27.68 -21.24 -5.40
CA GLN A 303 -27.27 -22.42 -4.68
C GLN A 303 -26.51 -22.09 -3.39
N THR A 304 -26.65 -22.97 -2.40
CA THR A 304 -25.80 -22.98 -1.20
C THR A 304 -24.77 -24.08 -1.37
N ILE A 305 -23.50 -23.72 -1.28
CA ILE A 305 -22.39 -24.64 -1.52
C ILE A 305 -21.54 -24.81 -0.26
N SER A 306 -20.88 -25.96 -0.16
CA SER A 306 -19.83 -26.20 0.83
C SER A 306 -18.50 -26.38 0.13
N VAL A 307 -17.47 -25.66 0.59
CA VAL A 307 -16.10 -25.68 0.04
C VAL A 307 -15.11 -25.89 1.19
N PRO A 308 -14.11 -26.79 1.07
CA PRO A 308 -13.04 -26.92 2.05
C PRO A 308 -12.22 -25.62 2.14
N ILE A 309 -12.16 -25.02 3.33
CA ILE A 309 -11.38 -23.81 3.62
C ILE A 309 -10.67 -23.99 4.97
N SER A 310 -9.33 -23.95 4.93
CA SER A 310 -8.47 -24.21 6.08
C SER A 310 -8.64 -23.20 7.22
N GLU A 311 -8.96 -21.97 6.86
CA GLU A 311 -9.11 -20.83 7.77
C GLU A 311 -10.59 -20.56 8.12
N LYS A 312 -10.81 -19.94 9.28
CA LYS A 312 -12.17 -19.70 9.79
C LYS A 312 -12.89 -18.62 8.97
N VAL A 313 -13.91 -19.04 8.22
CA VAL A 313 -14.85 -18.14 7.54
C VAL A 313 -15.96 -17.71 8.51
N ARG A 314 -16.40 -16.46 8.41
CA ARG A 314 -17.47 -15.88 9.23
C ARG A 314 -18.70 -15.60 8.38
N ARG A 315 -19.84 -15.53 9.05
CA ARG A 315 -21.12 -15.19 8.42
C ARG A 315 -21.04 -13.79 7.81
N ALA A 316 -21.53 -13.66 6.58
CA ALA A 316 -21.47 -12.48 5.73
C ALA A 316 -20.08 -12.07 5.21
N ASP A 317 -19.04 -12.89 5.42
CA ASP A 317 -17.80 -12.75 4.67
C ASP A 317 -18.10 -12.84 3.17
N LYS A 318 -17.50 -11.97 2.37
CA LYS A 318 -17.75 -11.89 0.94
C LYS A 318 -16.85 -12.86 0.19
N LEU A 319 -17.44 -13.62 -0.73
CA LEU A 319 -16.75 -14.53 -1.64
C LEU A 319 -16.66 -13.89 -3.02
N TYR A 320 -15.44 -13.83 -3.54
CA TYR A 320 -15.13 -13.36 -4.88
C TYR A 320 -14.40 -14.44 -5.67
N LYS A 321 -14.59 -14.45 -6.99
CA LYS A 321 -13.78 -15.19 -7.96
C LYS A 321 -12.75 -14.26 -8.58
N ILE A 322 -11.51 -14.71 -8.70
CA ILE A 322 -10.42 -13.96 -9.33
C ILE A 322 -10.36 -14.34 -10.82
N ILE A 323 -10.22 -13.34 -11.68
CA ILE A 323 -10.23 -13.49 -13.15
C ILE A 323 -9.05 -12.71 -13.73
N SER A 324 -8.31 -13.31 -14.67
CA SER A 324 -7.23 -12.64 -15.40
C SER A 324 -7.76 -11.60 -16.40
N VAL A 325 -7.07 -10.47 -16.54
CA VAL A 325 -7.42 -9.36 -17.43
C VAL A 325 -6.21 -8.91 -18.25
#